data_AF-A0A9N9ZMF9-F1
#
_entry.id   AF-A0A9N9ZMF9-F1
#
_cell.length_a   1.000
_cell.length_b   1.000
_cell.length_c   1.000
_cell.angle_alpha   90.00
_cell.angle_beta   90.00
_cell.angle_gamma   90.00
#
_symmetry.space_group_name_H-M   'P 1'
#
loop_
_entity.id
_entity.type
_entity.pdbx_description
1 polymer ?
#
loop_
_entity_poly.entity_id
_entity_poly.type
_entity_poly.pdbx_seq_one_letter_code
_entity_poly.pdbx_strand_id
1 'polypeptide(L)' 'MSHVQPSYRSSVAKDVYWQDGENGKKITSVSASNVSSSQLKLYLDQYYPERYSVQLKRDIFRITIIGEA' A
#
# COMPACT_ATOMS: atom_id res chain seq x y z
N MET A 1 2.88 32.13 3.16
CA MET A 1 2.81 30.83 3.87
C MET A 1 3.01 29.74 2.83
N SER A 2 4.21 29.19 2.72
CA SER A 2 4.52 28.14 1.75
C SER A 2 3.92 26.82 2.23
N HIS A 3 2.84 26.37 1.59
CA HIS A 3 2.42 24.98 1.66
C HIS A 3 3.50 24.13 0.99
N VAL A 4 4.46 23.65 1.77
CA VAL A 4 5.38 22.61 1.34
C VAL A 4 4.55 21.33 1.29
N GLN A 5 3.86 21.09 0.17
CA GLN A 5 3.33 19.76 -0.10
C GLN A 5 4.54 18.83 -0.12
N PRO A 6 4.63 17.82 0.77
CA PRO A 6 5.68 16.84 0.67
C PRO A 6 5.52 16.20 -0.70
N SER A 7 6.54 16.30 -1.54
CA SER A 7 6.65 15.61 -2.81
C SER A 7 6.83 14.10 -2.57
N TYR A 8 5.89 13.48 -1.86
CA TYR A 8 5.58 12.07 -2.04
C TYR A 8 5.00 11.94 -3.43
N ARG A 9 5.90 11.97 -4.42
CA ARG A 9 5.63 11.47 -5.76
C ARG A 9 4.98 10.12 -5.52
N SER A 10 3.69 10.01 -5.84
CA SER A 10 2.87 8.80 -5.78
C SER A 10 3.40 7.77 -6.79
N SER A 11 4.70 7.50 -6.77
CA SER A 11 5.34 6.46 -7.55
C SER A 11 4.98 5.09 -6.97
N VAL A 12 4.72 5.01 -5.66
CA VAL A 12 4.20 3.79 -5.04
C VAL A 12 2.82 3.46 -5.61
N ALA A 13 1.94 4.44 -5.80
CA ALA A 13 0.58 4.19 -6.29
C ALA A 13 0.50 3.79 -7.77
N LYS A 14 1.45 4.20 -8.61
CA LYS A 14 1.42 3.90 -10.06
C LYS A 14 1.84 2.48 -10.42
N ASP A 15 2.63 1.84 -9.57
CA ASP A 15 3.15 0.48 -9.82
C ASP A 15 2.51 -0.59 -8.92
N VAL A 16 1.55 -0.21 -8.07
CA VAL A 16 0.81 -1.16 -7.24
C VAL A 16 -0.40 -1.67 -8.03
N TYR A 17 -0.20 -2.84 -8.65
CA TYR A 17 -1.28 -3.58 -9.29
C TYR A 17 -2.14 -4.24 -8.23
N TRP A 18 -3.31 -3.68 -8.00
CA TRP A 18 -4.33 -4.27 -7.14
C TRP A 18 -5.06 -5.37 -7.90
N GLN A 19 -5.06 -6.57 -7.34
CA GLN A 19 -5.90 -7.66 -7.79
C GLN A 19 -7.13 -7.71 -6.89
N ASP A 20 -8.30 -7.78 -7.51
CA ASP A 20 -9.53 -8.06 -6.79
C ASP A 20 -9.46 -9.50 -6.26
N GLY A 21 -9.45 -9.60 -4.93
CA GLY A 21 -9.54 -10.85 -4.19
C GLY A 21 -10.98 -11.24 -3.91
N GLU A 22 -11.18 -12.49 -3.53
CA GLU A 22 -12.49 -13.02 -3.17
C GLU A 22 -13.09 -12.24 -1.97
N ASN A 23 -14.39 -11.93 -2.04
CA ASN A 23 -15.18 -11.24 -1.01
C ASN A 23 -14.87 -9.73 -0.79
N GLY A 24 -14.69 -8.95 -1.87
CA GLY A 24 -14.52 -7.49 -1.78
C GLY A 24 -13.17 -7.05 -1.18
N LYS A 25 -12.18 -7.94 -1.25
CA LYS A 25 -10.81 -7.67 -0.77
C LYS A 25 -9.96 -7.24 -1.94
N LYS A 26 -9.02 -6.32 -1.72
CA LYS A 26 -7.99 -6.00 -2.71
C LYS A 26 -6.65 -6.52 -2.25
N ILE A 27 -5.96 -7.29 -3.09
CA ILE A 27 -4.69 -7.92 -2.76
C ILE A 27 -3.64 -7.44 -3.75
N THR A 28 -2.46 -7.09 -3.25
CA THR A 28 -1.31 -6.76 -4.10
C THR A 28 -0.03 -7.28 -3.49
N SER A 29 1.01 -7.39 -4.31
CA SER A 29 2.32 -7.87 -3.92
C SER A 29 3.37 -6.88 -4.45
N VAL A 30 4.17 -6.32 -3.54
CA VAL A 30 5.21 -5.33 -3.86
C VAL A 30 6.54 -5.83 -3.33
N SER A 31 7.61 -5.73 -4.12
CA SER A 31 8.96 -6.08 -3.63
C SER A 31 9.38 -5.11 -2.53
N ALA A 32 9.92 -5.64 -1.43
CA ALA A 32 10.52 -4.87 -0.35
C ALA A 32 11.78 -4.13 -0.80
N SER A 33 12.44 -4.61 -1.85
CA SER A 33 13.50 -3.89 -2.57
C SER A 33 13.02 -2.59 -3.25
N ASN A 34 11.73 -2.46 -3.58
CA ASN A 34 11.18 -1.30 -4.29
C ASN A 34 10.49 -0.29 -3.36
N VAL A 35 10.04 -0.71 -2.17
CA VAL A 35 9.34 0.17 -1.22
C VAL A 35 9.80 -0.12 0.21
N SER A 36 10.11 0.94 0.96
CA SER A 36 10.40 0.81 2.39
C SER A 36 9.12 0.49 3.17
N SER A 37 9.20 -0.39 4.17
CA SER A 37 8.09 -0.75 5.04
C SER A 37 7.43 0.46 5.71
N SER A 38 8.22 1.47 6.10
CA SER A 38 7.72 2.70 6.70
C SER A 38 6.91 3.54 5.70
N GLN A 39 7.37 3.66 4.46
CA GLN A 39 6.65 4.38 3.40
C GLN A 39 5.37 3.66 3.01
N LEU A 40 5.44 2.33 2.90
CA LEU A 40 4.28 1.50 2.64
C LEU A 40 3.25 1.64 3.76
N LYS A 41 3.67 1.58 5.03
CA LYS A 41 2.79 1.76 6.17
C LYS A 41 2.11 3.13 6.13
N LEU A 42 2.87 4.22 5.92
CA LEU A 42 2.33 5.58 5.85
C LEU A 42 1.27 5.70 4.75
N TYR A 43 1.53 5.14 3.57
CA TYR A 43 0.56 5.09 2.48
C TYR A 43 -0.71 4.34 2.90
N LEU A 44 -0.57 3.13 3.46
CA LEU A 44 -1.71 2.32 3.85
C LEU A 44 -2.52 2.96 5.00
N ASP A 45 -1.85 3.62 5.95
CA ASP A 45 -2.49 4.39 7.01
C ASP A 45 -3.31 5.57 6.47
N GLN A 46 -2.76 6.28 5.48
CA GLN A 46 -3.39 7.44 4.88
C GLN A 46 -4.61 7.09 4.02
N TYR A 47 -4.53 6.01 3.23
CA TYR A 47 -5.56 5.67 2.24
C TYR A 47 -6.51 4.54 2.67
N TYR A 48 -6.07 3.66 3.57
CA TYR A 48 -6.83 2.50 4.02
C TYR A 48 -6.79 2.34 5.55
N PRO A 49 -6.98 3.38 6.36
CA PRO A 49 -6.78 3.33 7.81
C PRO A 49 -7.51 2.15 8.46
N GLU A 50 -6.77 1.33 9.22
CA GLU A 50 -7.27 0.14 9.94
C GLU A 50 -7.93 -0.94 9.05
N ARG A 51 -7.87 -0.78 7.73
CA ARG A 51 -8.51 -1.65 6.72
C ARG A 51 -7.50 -2.39 5.87
N TYR A 52 -6.26 -2.52 6.34
CA TYR A 52 -5.21 -3.24 5.63
C TYR A 52 -4.49 -4.28 6.50
N SER A 53 -3.95 -5.29 5.85
CA SER A 53 -3.02 -6.27 6.42
C SER A 53 -1.79 -6.35 5.51
N VAL A 54 -0.60 -6.29 6.09
CA VAL A 54 0.67 -6.47 5.37
C VAL A 54 1.34 -7.74 5.88
N GLN A 55 1.75 -8.60 4.96
CA GLN A 55 2.54 -9.79 5.23
C GLN A 55 3.83 -9.71 4.43
N LEU A 56 4.97 -9.65 5.11
CA LEU A 56 6.27 -9.78 4.45
C LEU A 56 6.61 -11.27 4.30
N LYS A 57 6.72 -11.75 3.07
CA LYS A 57 7.24 -13.09 2.76
C LYS A 57 8.50 -12.95 1.90
N ARG A 58 9.64 -13.35 2.46
CA ARG A 58 10.97 -13.20 1.85
C ARG A 58 11.24 -11.71 1.54
N ASP A 59 11.26 -11.32 0.27
CA ASP A 59 11.42 -9.93 -0.18
C ASP A 59 10.11 -9.32 -0.72
N ILE A 60 8.94 -9.89 -0.42
CA ILE A 60 7.67 -9.44 -1.00
C ILE A 60 6.71 -9.05 0.12
N PHE A 61 6.29 -7.79 0.10
CA PHE A 61 5.14 -7.29 0.86
C PHE A 61 3.86 -7.70 0.15
N ARG A 62 3.14 -8.66 0.71
CA ARG A 62 1.78 -8.98 0.33
C ARG A 62 0.82 -8.11 1.15
N ILE A 63 0.08 -7.25 0.49
CA ILE A 63 -0.85 -6.31 1.11
C ILE A 63 -2.27 -6.76 0.77
N THR A 64 -3.14 -6.77 1.78
CA THR A 64 -4.56 -7.09 1.64
C THR A 64 -5.37 -5.95 2.24
N ILE A 65 -6.23 -5.32 1.45
CA ILE A 65 -7.23 -4.37 1.92
C ILE A 65 -8.55 -5.12 2.18
N ILE A 66 -9.16 -4.85 3.32
CA ILE A 66 -10.39 -5.46 3.81
C ILE A 66 -11.44 -4.35 3.92
N GLY A 67 -12.51 -4.42 3.13
CA GLY A 67 -13.66 -3.54 3.30
C GLY A 67 -13.97 -2.59 2.14
N GLU A 68 -13.78 -3.02 0.89
CA GLU A 68 -14.62 -2.48 -0.19
C GLU A 68 -15.82 -3.42 -0.37
N ALA A 69 -16.88 -3.12 0.38
CA ALA A 69 -18.23 -3.60 0.12
C ALA A 69 -19.03 -2.46 -0.50
#